data_AF-A0A182Q607-F1
#
_entry.id   AF-A0A182Q607-F1
#
_cell.length_a   1.000
_cell.length_b   1.000
_cell.length_c   1.000
_cell.angle_alpha   90.00
_cell.angle_beta   90.00
_cell.angle_gamma   90.00
#
_symmetry.space_group_name_H-M   'P 1'
#
loop_
_entity.id
_entity.type
_entity.pdbx_description
1 polymer ?
#
loop_
_entity_poly.entity_id
_entity_poly.type
_entity_poly.pdbx_seq_one_letter_code
_entity_poly.pdbx_strand_id
1 'polypeptide(L)' 'MRECLLRSICEARNLLPPKGRSMTVDILRVILTYPLKADLTDEYSEMMRKEKSNCRAMFSERCPLSILQLILFGKFEL' A
#
# COMPACT_ATOMS: atom_id res chain seq x y z
N MET A 1 4.32 -12.41 -4.90
CA MET A 1 5.17 -11.20 -5.09
C MET A 1 4.33 -10.00 -5.48
N ARG A 2 3.51 -10.08 -6.55
CA ARG A 2 2.60 -9.00 -6.98
C ARG A 2 1.65 -8.56 -5.85
N GLU A 3 1.08 -9.51 -5.13
CA GLU A 3 0.12 -9.25 -4.04
C GLU A 3 0.77 -8.57 -2.84
N CYS A 4 2.04 -8.87 -2.54
CA CYS A 4 2.79 -8.17 -1.51
C CYS A 4 3.03 -6.69 -1.87
N LEU A 5 3.27 -6.40 -3.15
CA LEU A 5 3.38 -5.02 -3.63
C LEU A 5 2.04 -4.30 -3.55
N LEU A 6 0.95 -4.93 -4.03
CA LEU A 6 -0.40 -4.36 -3.93
C LEU A 6 -0.81 -4.10 -2.48
N ARG A 7 -0.52 -5.04 -1.57
CA ARG A 7 -0.71 -4.87 -0.12
C ARG A 7 0.08 -3.67 0.41
N SER A 8 1.34 -3.53 0.01
CA SER A 8 2.21 -2.42 0.45
C SER A 8 1.71 -1.07 -0.04
N ILE A 9 1.22 -0.98 -1.28
CA ILE A 9 0.63 0.25 -1.84
C ILE A 9 -0.67 0.60 -1.09
N CYS A 10 -1.52 -0.39 -0.86
CA CYS A 10 -2.75 -0.24 -0.09
C CYS A 10 -2.48 0.27 1.33
N GLU A 11 -1.54 -0.38 2.03
CA GLU A 11 -1.11 -0.01 3.37
C GLU A 11 -0.47 1.38 3.39
N ALA A 12 0.30 1.74 2.35
CA ALA A 12 0.95 3.04 2.27
C ALA A 12 -0.08 4.17 2.18
N ARG A 13 -1.18 3.95 1.46
CA ARG A 13 -2.27 4.91 1.40
C ARG A 13 -2.98 5.07 2.76
N ASN A 14 -3.16 3.97 3.49
CA ASN A 14 -3.94 3.95 4.74
C ASN A 14 -3.14 4.35 5.98
N LEU A 15 -1.86 3.96 6.06
CA LEU A 15 -1.02 4.09 7.25
C LEU A 15 -0.07 5.29 7.20
N LEU A 16 0.33 5.75 6.01
CA LEU A 16 1.29 6.85 5.93
C LEU A 16 0.65 8.17 6.38
N PRO A 17 1.33 8.95 7.25
CA PRO A 17 0.82 10.25 7.69
C PRO A 17 0.66 11.22 6.51
N PRO A 18 -0.18 12.27 6.66
CA PRO A 18 -0.43 13.24 5.60
C PRO A 18 0.87 13.84 5.05
N LYS A 19 0.82 14.27 3.79
CA LYS A 19 1.96 14.84 3.06
C LYS A 19 2.59 16.00 3.85
N GLY A 20 3.92 16.11 3.79
CA GLY A 20 4.66 17.22 4.40
C GLY A 20 5.06 17.02 5.86
N ARG A 21 4.70 15.89 6.50
CA ARG A 21 5.16 15.58 7.87
C ARG A 21 6.55 14.94 7.93
N SER A 22 6.95 14.19 6.91
CA SER A 22 8.24 13.51 6.86
C SER A 22 8.64 13.25 5.41
N MET A 23 9.84 13.66 5.04
CA MET A 23 10.38 13.46 3.70
C MET A 23 10.46 11.98 3.34
N THR A 24 10.91 11.12 4.28
CA THR A 24 11.01 9.68 4.06
C THR A 24 9.64 9.07 3.76
N VAL A 25 8.61 9.48 4.49
CA VAL A 25 7.23 9.04 4.24
C VAL A 25 6.74 9.48 2.86
N ASP A 26 7.04 10.72 2.48
CA ASP A 26 6.62 11.25 1.18
C ASP A 26 7.34 10.55 0.01
N ILE A 27 8.62 10.20 0.18
CA ILE A 27 9.36 9.36 -0.79
C ILE A 27 8.71 7.97 -0.89
N LEU A 28 8.41 7.33 0.24
CA LEU A 28 7.74 6.02 0.24
C LEU A 28 6.38 6.09 -0.45
N ARG A 29 5.62 7.16 -0.25
CA ARG A 29 4.35 7.39 -0.93
C ARG A 29 4.54 7.50 -2.45
N VAL A 30 5.58 8.19 -2.92
CA VAL A 30 5.89 8.30 -4.35
C VAL A 30 6.27 6.95 -4.95
N ILE A 31 7.12 6.18 -4.27
CA ILE A 31 7.57 4.85 -4.74
C ILE A 31 6.40 3.85 -4.74
N LEU A 32 5.54 3.91 -3.73
CA LEU A 32 4.41 3.00 -3.55
C LEU A 32 3.10 3.55 -4.12
N THR A 33 3.15 4.44 -5.10
CA THR A 33 1.95 4.89 -5.83
C THR A 33 2.22 4.91 -7.31
N TYR A 34 1.30 4.35 -8.09
CA TYR A 34 1.28 4.45 -9.54
C TYR A 34 0.11 5.34 -10.00
N PRO A 35 0.27 6.19 -11.03
CA PRO A 35 -0.80 7.05 -11.52
C PRO A 35 -2.03 6.22 -11.96
N LEU A 36 -3.21 6.58 -11.45
CA LEU A 36 -4.46 5.97 -11.90
C LEU A 36 -4.77 6.44 -13.32
N LYS A 37 -5.06 5.50 -14.21
CA LYS A 37 -5.66 5.77 -15.51
C LYS A 37 -7.18 5.62 -15.39
N ALA A 38 -7.94 6.59 -15.91
CA ALA A 38 -9.40 6.61 -15.79
C ALA A 38 -10.04 5.38 -16.45
N ASP A 39 -9.52 4.97 -17.61
CA ASP A 39 -10.07 3.89 -18.43
C ASP A 39 -9.53 2.49 -18.07
N LEU A 40 -8.72 2.38 -17.00
CA LEU A 40 -8.15 1.11 -16.57
C LEU A 40 -8.96 0.53 -15.41
N THR A 41 -9.61 -0.60 -15.65
CA THR A 41 -10.32 -1.40 -14.65
C THR A 41 -9.50 -2.63 -14.32
N ASP A 42 -8.51 -2.44 -13.46
CA ASP A 42 -7.67 -3.51 -12.94
C ASP A 42 -7.70 -3.50 -11.40
N GLU A 43 -7.23 -4.58 -10.79
CA GLU A 43 -7.22 -4.78 -9.33
C GLU A 43 -6.57 -3.61 -8.56
N TYR A 44 -5.51 -3.01 -9.10
CA TYR A 44 -4.88 -1.84 -8.50
C TYR A 44 -5.82 -0.62 -8.56
N SER A 45 -6.39 -0.33 -9.74
CA SER A 45 -7.27 0.81 -9.94
C SER A 45 -8.55 0.71 -9.11
N GLU A 46 -9.16 -0.47 -9.01
CA GLU A 46 -10.32 -0.72 -8.15
C GLU A 46 -10.01 -0.49 -6.68
N MET A 47 -8.88 -1.02 -6.20
CA MET A 47 -8.41 -0.84 -4.84
C MET A 47 -8.13 0.62 -4.51
N MET A 48 -7.49 1.35 -5.43
CA MET A 48 -7.16 2.76 -5.24
C MET A 48 -8.38 3.69 -5.31
N ARG A 49 -9.48 3.27 -5.93
CA ARG A 49 -10.75 4.00 -5.94
C ARG A 49 -11.58 3.77 -4.68
N LYS A 50 -11.46 2.60 -4.04
CA LYS A 50 -12.13 2.33 -2.75
C LYS A 50 -11.55 3.20 -1.64
N GLU A 51 -12.41 3.71 -0.75
CA GLU A 51 -11.98 4.46 0.43
C GLU A 51 -11.73 3.49 1.59
N LYS A 52 -10.52 3.55 2.19
CA LYS A 52 -10.10 2.74 3.36
C LYS A 52 -10.38 1.23 3.23
N SER A 53 -9.79 0.59 2.22
CA SER A 53 -9.83 -0.88 2.08
C SER A 53 -9.09 -1.59 3.21
N ASN A 54 -9.63 -2.72 3.68
CA ASN A 54 -8.94 -3.60 4.63
C ASN A 54 -7.86 -4.42 3.90
N CYS A 55 -6.69 -3.80 3.68
CA CYS A 55 -5.60 -4.34 2.88
C CYS A 55 -5.13 -5.72 3.35
N ARG A 56 -5.12 -5.95 4.67
CA ARG A 56 -4.72 -7.25 5.23
C ARG A 56 -5.67 -8.35 4.77
N ALA A 57 -6.99 -8.15 4.94
CA ALA A 57 -7.99 -9.15 4.53
C ALA A 57 -7.99 -9.41 3.01
N MET A 58 -7.67 -8.40 2.20
CA MET A 58 -7.63 -8.56 0.73
C MET A 58 -6.42 -9.37 0.24
N PHE A 59 -5.28 -9.31 0.93
CA PHE A 59 -4.02 -9.87 0.42
C PHE A 59 -3.38 -10.93 1.33
N SER A 60 -3.92 -11.21 2.52
CA SER A 60 -3.31 -12.12 3.51
C SER A 60 -3.13 -13.54 3.01
N GLU A 61 -4.02 -14.04 2.14
CA GLU A 61 -3.92 -15.41 1.62
C GLU A 61 -2.67 -15.63 0.77
N ARG A 62 -2.23 -14.61 0.03
CA ARG A 62 -1.09 -14.70 -0.90
C ARG A 62 0.14 -13.95 -0.42
N CYS A 63 -0.02 -13.03 0.53
CA CYS A 63 1.05 -12.31 1.17
C CYS A 63 0.74 -12.04 2.65
N PRO A 64 1.22 -12.89 3.58
CA PRO A 64 0.99 -12.70 5.00
C PRO A 64 1.81 -11.54 5.59
N LEU A 65 2.89 -11.15 4.92
CA LEU A 65 3.83 -10.12 5.39
C LEU A 65 3.45 -8.71 4.87
N SER A 66 3.59 -7.70 5.73
CA SER A 66 3.55 -6.28 5.34
C SER A 66 4.98 -5.76 5.11
N ILE A 67 5.36 -5.51 3.85
CA ILE A 67 6.66 -4.91 3.53
C ILE A 67 6.73 -3.48 4.07
N LEU A 68 5.63 -2.74 4.02
CA LEU A 68 5.60 -1.36 4.50
C LEU A 68 5.85 -1.28 6.01
N GLN A 69 5.18 -2.11 6.81
CA GLN A 69 5.41 -2.13 8.25
C GLN A 69 6.82 -2.60 8.59
N LEU A 70 7.37 -3.53 7.82
CA LEU A 70 8.76 -3.95 7.98
C LEU A 70 9.72 -2.76 7.77
N ILE A 71 9.50 -1.95 6.73
CA ILE A 71 10.32 -0.75 6.47
C ILE A 71 10.12 0.32 7.55
N LEU A 72 8.89 0.56 7.99
CA LEU A 72 8.58 1.64 8.94
C LEU A 72 8.98 1.31 10.38
N PHE A 73 8.84 0.05 10.80
CA PHE A 73 8.96 -0.34 12.20
C PHE A 73 9.99 -1.44 12.45
N GLY A 74 10.57 -2.04 11.41
CA GLY A 74 11.44 -3.21 11.55
C GLY A 74 10.72 -4.45 12.10
N LYS A 75 9.38 -4.48 12.03
CA LYS A 75 8.56 -5.56 12.60
C LYS A 75 8.13 -6.56 11.52
N PHE A 76 8.26 -7.84 11.83
CA PHE A 76 7.61 -8.92 11.10
C PHE A 76 6.24 -9.17 11.72
N GLU A 77 5.15 -8.78 11.04
CA GLU A 77 3.83 -9.35 11.30
C GLU A 77 3.76 -10.70 10.56
N LEU A 78 3.85 -11.81 11.31
CA LEU A 78 3.52 -13.16 10.84
C LEU A 78 2.01 -13.42 10.97
#